data_AF-A0A3B8SQT1-F1
#
_entry.id   AF-A0A3B8SQT1-F1
#
_cell.length_a   1.000
_cell.length_b   1.000
_cell.length_c   1.000
_cell.angle_alpha   90.00
_cell.angle_beta   90.00
_cell.angle_gamma   90.00
#
_symmetry.space_group_name_H-M   'P 1'
#
loop_
_entity.id
_entity.type
_entity.pdbx_description
1 polymer ?
#
loop_
_entity_poly.entity_id
_entity_poly.type
_entity_poly.pdbx_seq_one_letter_code
_entity_poly.pdbx_strand_id
1 'polypeptide(L)'
;MNCKYCGAALPTKGGVCPECGKMIPISQQKEMREMLDPRWNQYRNKDTALYKSASNNDRATQDAKLGKIILIIFGVILAIIVLIIL
;
A
#
# COMPACT_ATOMS: atom_id res chain seq x y z
N MET A 1 -3.25 14.07 17.90
CA MET A 1 -4.33 13.81 18.88
C MET A 1 -4.22 14.91 19.92
N ASN A 2 -5.33 15.49 20.39
CA ASN A 2 -5.29 16.64 21.31
C ASN A 2 -5.74 16.26 22.73
N CYS A 3 -5.19 16.95 23.73
CA CYS A 3 -5.55 16.76 25.13
C CYS A 3 -6.99 17.24 25.37
N LYS A 4 -7.83 16.42 26.00
CA LYS A 4 -9.22 16.80 26.35
C LYS A 4 -9.32 17.95 27.35
N TYR A 5 -8.26 18.21 28.11
CA TYR A 5 -8.27 19.22 29.16
C TYR A 5 -7.74 20.58 28.69
N CYS A 6 -6.64 20.60 27.94
CA CYS A 6 -6.01 21.85 27.52
C CYS A 6 -6.00 22.08 26.00
N GLY A 7 -6.48 21.12 25.21
CA GLY A 7 -6.50 21.22 23.74
C GLY A 7 -5.12 21.08 23.07
N ALA A 8 -4.03 21.03 23.84
CA ALA A 8 -2.68 20.91 23.28
C ALA A 8 -2.45 19.58 22.56
N ALA A 9 -1.52 19.59 21.60
CA ALA A 9 -1.11 18.39 20.89
C ALA A 9 -0.46 17.39 21.87
N LEU A 10 -1.01 16.18 21.92
CA LEU A 10 -0.46 15.12 22.75
C LEU A 10 0.69 14.42 22.03
N PRO A 11 1.80 14.12 22.73
CA PRO A 11 2.86 13.29 22.19
C PRO A 11 2.35 11.87 21.95
N THR A 12 2.95 11.15 21.00
CA THR A 12 2.58 9.77 20.66
C THR A 12 2.81 8.75 21.77
N LYS A 13 3.58 9.13 22.81
CA LYS A 13 3.92 8.28 23.96
C LYS A 13 3.81 9.07 25.26
N GLY A 14 3.34 8.42 26.32
CA GLY A 14 3.23 8.99 27.66
C GLY A 14 1.80 8.99 28.19
N GLY A 15 1.64 8.84 29.51
CA GLY A 15 0.35 8.87 30.19
C GLY A 15 -0.05 10.24 30.73
N VAL A 16 0.80 11.26 30.57
CA VAL A 16 0.63 12.61 31.12
C VAL A 16 0.83 13.63 30.01
N CYS A 17 -0.05 14.64 29.98
CA CYS A 17 0.08 15.75 29.03
C CYS A 17 1.22 16.67 29.47
N PRO A 18 2.22 16.95 28.61
CA PRO A 18 3.37 17.80 28.96
C PRO A 18 2.98 19.26 29.21
N GLU A 19 1.91 19.74 28.55
CA GLU A 19 1.48 21.14 28.63
C GLU A 19 0.65 21.45 29.88
N CYS A 20 -0.23 20.53 30.30
CA CYS A 20 -1.12 20.76 31.45
C CYS A 20 -0.85 19.88 32.67
N GLY A 21 0.09 18.93 32.57
CA GLY A 21 0.44 18.01 33.66
C GLY A 21 -0.66 17.01 34.04
N LYS A 22 -1.83 17.04 33.38
CA LYS A 22 -2.93 16.10 33.68
C LYS A 22 -2.67 14.73 33.05
N MET A 23 -3.09 13.69 33.76
CA MET A 23 -3.12 12.34 33.21
C MET A 23 -4.10 12.25 32.03
N ILE A 24 -3.65 11.62 30.96
CA ILE A 24 -4.46 11.34 29.78
C ILE A 24 -5.42 10.21 30.14
N PRO A 25 -6.73 10.34 29.87
CA PRO A 25 -7.70 9.28 30.18
C PRO A 25 -7.39 7.99 29.42
N ILE A 26 -7.65 6.84 30.06
CA ILE A 26 -7.34 5.50 29.52
C ILE A 26 -7.96 5.28 28.13
N SER A 27 -9.16 5.79 27.89
CA SER A 27 -9.83 5.71 26.59
C SER A 27 -9.02 6.39 25.48
N GLN A 28 -8.46 7.58 25.74
CA GLN A 28 -7.59 8.24 24.77
C GLN A 28 -6.27 7.49 24.59
N GLN A 29 -5.67 6.99 25.68
CA GLN A 29 -4.43 6.20 25.59
C GLN A 29 -4.61 4.94 24.73
N LYS A 30 -5.76 4.27 24.84
CA LYS A 30 -6.10 3.10 24.03
C LYS A 30 -6.19 3.45 22.54
N GLU A 31 -6.88 4.55 22.23
CA GLU A 31 -7.00 5.05 20.86
C GLU A 31 -5.63 5.41 20.26
N MET A 32 -4.74 6.04 21.04
CA MET A 32 -3.37 6.31 20.58
C MET A 32 -2.59 5.02 20.30
N ARG A 33 -2.74 4.00 21.14
CA ARG A 33 -2.11 2.69 20.93
C ARG A 33 -2.64 1.98 19.68
N GLU A 34 -3.94 2.04 19.43
CA GLU A 34 -4.56 1.44 18.24
C GLU A 34 -4.05 2.09 16.94
N MET A 35 -3.86 3.42 16.93
CA MET A 35 -3.27 4.12 15.77
C MET A 35 -1.79 3.82 15.54
N LEU A 36 -1.05 3.42 16.59
CA LEU A 36 0.37 3.04 16.49
C LEU A 36 0.57 1.55 16.21
N ASP A 37 -0.50 0.73 16.20
CA ASP A 37 -0.38 -0.71 15.97
C ASP A 37 0.05 -0.97 14.51
N PRO A 38 1.21 -1.60 14.27
CA PRO A 38 1.67 -1.96 12.92
C PRO A 38 0.67 -2.84 12.15
N ARG A 39 -0.21 -3.56 12.86
CA ARG A 39 -1.29 -4.37 12.27
C ARG A 39 -2.34 -3.51 11.59
N TRP A 40 -2.52 -2.25 12.01
CA TRP A 40 -3.51 -1.34 11.41
C TRP A 40 -3.20 -1.02 9.93
N ASN A 41 -1.92 -0.96 9.56
CA ASN A 41 -1.49 -0.76 8.17
C ASN A 41 -1.92 -1.89 7.23
N GLN A 42 -2.11 -3.12 7.74
CA GLN A 42 -2.51 -4.26 6.92
C GLN A 42 -3.98 -4.22 6.53
N TYR A 43 -4.85 -3.64 7.36
CA TYR A 43 -6.29 -3.56 7.12
C TYR A 43 -6.68 -2.32 6.30
N ARG A 44 -5.91 -1.22 6.41
CA ARG A 44 -6.24 0.03 5.69
C ARG A 44 -5.98 -0.03 4.17
N ASN A 45 -5.04 -0.85 3.73
CA ASN A 45 -4.58 -0.86 2.34
C ASN A 45 -5.10 -2.01 1.48
N LYS A 46 -5.75 -3.03 2.07
CA LYS A 46 -6.21 -4.21 1.31
C LYS A 46 -7.66 -4.11 0.84
N ASP A 47 -8.46 -3.29 1.50
CA ASP A 47 -9.92 -3.28 1.29
C ASP A 47 -10.37 -2.10 0.41
N THR A 48 -9.49 -1.15 0.11
CA THR A 48 -9.80 -0.07 -0.82
C THR A 48 -9.76 -0.59 -2.27
N ALA A 49 -10.86 -0.40 -3.00
CA ALA A 49 -10.97 -0.72 -4.42
C ALA A 49 -9.78 -0.21 -5.26
N LEU A 50 -9.18 0.91 -4.85
CA LEU A 50 -7.96 1.50 -5.41
C LEU A 50 -6.75 0.54 -5.49
N TYR A 51 -6.51 -0.27 -4.46
CA TYR A 51 -5.36 -1.20 -4.45
C TYR A 51 -5.61 -2.41 -5.35
N LYS A 52 -6.85 -2.92 -5.35
CA LYS A 52 -7.26 -4.06 -6.18
C LYS A 52 -7.35 -3.67 -7.67
N SER A 53 -7.69 -2.42 -8.01
CA SER A 53 -7.73 -1.93 -9.38
C SER A 53 -6.35 -1.63 -9.96
N ALA A 54 -5.42 -1.07 -9.17
CA ALA A 54 -4.06 -0.80 -9.62
C ALA A 54 -3.31 -2.13 -9.90
N SER A 55 -3.31 -3.06 -8.94
CA SER A 55 -2.58 -4.33 -9.10
C SER A 55 -3.09 -5.23 -10.24
N ASN A 56 -4.39 -5.17 -10.58
CA ASN A 56 -4.95 -6.02 -11.64
C ASN A 56 -4.80 -5.39 -13.04
N ASN A 57 -4.96 -4.07 -13.19
CA ASN A 57 -4.81 -3.41 -14.49
C ASN A 57 -3.35 -3.38 -14.96
N ASP A 58 -2.39 -3.21 -14.05
CA ASP A 58 -0.97 -3.13 -14.42
C ASP A 58 -0.42 -4.48 -14.92
N ARG A 59 -0.88 -5.60 -14.37
CA ARG A 59 -0.45 -6.94 -14.81
C ARG A 59 -1.11 -7.37 -16.12
N ALA A 60 -2.43 -7.18 -16.24
CA ALA A 60 -3.17 -7.58 -17.45
C ALA A 60 -2.72 -6.84 -18.71
N THR A 61 -2.33 -5.56 -18.58
CA THR A 61 -1.92 -4.73 -19.74
C THR A 61 -0.46 -4.97 -20.15
N GLN A 62 0.43 -5.36 -19.23
CA GLN A 62 1.82 -5.72 -19.56
C GLN A 62 1.92 -7.08 -20.25
N ASP A 63 1.19 -8.09 -19.76
CA ASP A 63 1.27 -9.46 -20.27
C ASP A 63 0.80 -9.56 -21.74
N ALA A 64 -0.22 -8.79 -22.12
CA ALA A 64 -0.73 -8.77 -23.49
C ALA A 64 0.25 -8.15 -24.51
N LYS A 65 1.03 -7.14 -24.11
CA LYS A 65 2.03 -6.50 -24.99
C LYS A 65 3.26 -7.39 -25.18
N LEU A 66 3.74 -8.00 -24.09
CA LEU A 66 4.88 -8.93 -24.14
C LEU A 66 4.55 -10.16 -24.99
N GLY A 67 3.38 -10.77 -24.80
CA GLY A 67 2.95 -11.93 -25.58
C GLY A 67 2.91 -11.65 -27.09
N LYS A 68 2.41 -10.47 -27.49
CA LYS A 68 2.34 -10.08 -28.91
C LYS A 68 3.73 -9.89 -29.54
N ILE A 69 4.67 -9.29 -28.81
CA ILE A 69 6.04 -9.08 -29.30
C ILE A 69 6.77 -10.41 -29.46
N ILE A 70 6.65 -11.31 -28.48
CA ILE A 70 7.27 -12.64 -28.53
C ILE A 70 6.77 -13.43 -29.73
N LEU A 71 5.47 -13.41 -30.01
CA LEU A 71 4.87 -14.09 -31.16
C LEU A 71 5.43 -13.58 -32.50
N ILE A 72 5.57 -12.26 -32.66
CA ILE A 72 6.12 -11.66 -33.87
C ILE A 72 7.57 -12.07 -34.08
N ILE A 73 8.41 -12.00 -33.03
CA ILE A 73 9.82 -12.40 -33.11
C ILE A 73 9.94 -13.86 -33.52
N PHE A 74 9.13 -14.74 -32.92
CA PHE A 74 9.15 -16.17 -33.25
C PHE A 74 8.78 -16.43 -34.72
N GLY A 75 7.77 -15.72 -35.24
CA GLY A 75 7.38 -15.82 -36.64
C GLY A 75 8.48 -15.39 -37.62
N VAL A 76 9.19 -14.30 -37.31
CA VAL A 76 10.31 -13.82 -38.13
C VAL A 76 11.48 -14.80 -38.13
N ILE A 77 11.84 -15.35 -36.97
CA ILE A 77 12.92 -16.34 -36.85
C ILE A 77 12.60 -17.59 -37.66
N LEU A 78 11.38 -18.11 -37.58
CA LEU A 78 10.95 -19.28 -38.36
C LEU A 78 11.01 -19.02 -39.87
N ALA A 79 10.60 -17.85 -40.33
CA ALA A 79 10.69 -17.49 -41.75
C ALA A 79 12.13 -17.45 -42.26
N ILE A 80 13.06 -16.91 -41.46
CA ILE A 80 14.50 -16.89 -41.80
C ILE A 80 15.06 -18.30 -41.87
N ILE A 81 14.72 -19.18 -40.92
CA ILE A 81 15.16 -20.58 -40.91
C ILE A 81 14.70 -21.30 -42.18
N VAL A 82 13.43 -21.12 -42.58
CA VAL A 82 12.91 -21.72 -43.81
C VAL A 82 13.67 -21.21 -45.04
N LEU A 83 13.95 -19.91 -45.12
CA LEU A 83 14.72 -19.32 -46.23
C LEU A 83 16.18 -19.80 -46.31
N ILE A 84 16.78 -20.22 -45.19
CA ILE A 84 18.15 -20.74 -45.17
C ILE A 84 18.18 -22.22 -45.58
N ILE A 85 17.15 -22.97 -45.22
CA ILE A 85 17.06 -24.42 -45.50
C ILE A 85 16.61 -24.69 -46.94
N LEU A 86 15.78 -23.80 -47.51
CA LEU A 86 15.21 -23.90 -48.85
C LEU A 86 16.16 -23.34 -49.92
#